data_AF-A0A829X4Z8-F1
#
_entry.id   AF-A0A829X4Z8-F1
#
_cell.length_a   1.000
_cell.length_b   1.000
_cell.length_c   1.000
_cell.angle_alpha   90.00
_cell.angle_beta   90.00
_cell.angle_gamma   90.00
#
_symmetry.space_group_name_H-M   'P 1'
#
loop_
_entity.id
_entity.type
_entity.pdbx_description
1 polymer ?
#
loop_
_entity_poly.entity_id
_entity_poly.type
_entity_poly.pdbx_seq_one_letter_code
_entity_poly.pdbx_strand_id
1 'polypeptide(L)'
;MSLRHISECLPRLDFPALTAGMQGRLMAEQTRHATDADFLTAARKIMTDLGTNWERRGYSAVQVRTFLNEFIETAASRRTELARETHMTAMGVEA
;
A
#
# COMPACT_ATOMS: atom_id res chain seq x y z
N MET A 1 -7.41 12.23 -28.57
CA MET A 1 -7.80 12.47 -27.16
C MET A 1 -6.74 11.83 -26.28
N SER A 2 -6.05 12.61 -25.45
CA SER A 2 -5.02 12.09 -24.53
C SER A 2 -5.68 11.59 -23.25
N LEU A 3 -5.41 10.33 -22.87
CA LEU A 3 -5.85 9.76 -21.60
C LEU A 3 -5.03 10.41 -20.49
N ARG A 4 -5.67 11.24 -19.65
CA ARG A 4 -5.02 11.82 -18.48
C ARG A 4 -4.60 10.69 -17.54
N HIS A 5 -3.34 10.72 -17.13
CA HIS A 5 -2.78 9.73 -16.21
C HIS A 5 -3.52 9.85 -14.86
N ILE A 6 -3.82 8.74 -14.18
CA ILE A 6 -4.61 8.74 -12.91
C ILE A 6 -4.02 9.70 -11.86
N SER A 7 -2.70 9.90 -11.90
CA SER A 7 -1.98 10.87 -11.06
C SER A 7 -2.44 12.33 -11.25
N GLU A 8 -3.02 12.69 -12.38
CA GLU A 8 -3.53 14.05 -12.68
C GLU A 8 -4.97 14.27 -12.22
N CYS A 9 -5.69 13.20 -11.89
CA CYS A 9 -7.08 13.25 -11.41
C CYS A 9 -7.17 13.29 -9.87
N LEU A 10 -6.05 13.24 -9.16
CA LEU A 10 -6.02 13.37 -7.72
C LEU A 10 -6.01 14.88 -7.36
N PRO A 11 -6.98 15.37 -6.55
CA PRO A 11 -6.92 16.72 -6.03
C PRO A 11 -5.58 16.91 -5.31
N ARG A 12 -4.96 18.08 -5.48
CA ARG A 12 -3.79 18.48 -4.69
C ARG A 12 -4.16 18.39 -3.22
N LEU A 13 -3.69 17.33 -2.56
CA LEU A 13 -3.95 17.04 -1.16
C LEU A 13 -2.71 17.44 -0.37
N ASP A 14 -2.87 18.35 0.58
CA ASP A 14 -1.87 18.73 1.57
C ASP A 14 -1.64 17.61 2.62
N PHE A 15 -1.16 16.47 2.14
CA PHE A 15 -0.44 15.42 2.87
C PHE A 15 0.61 14.91 1.87
N PRO A 16 1.82 14.48 2.27
CA PRO A 16 2.79 14.01 1.29
C PRO A 16 2.10 12.91 0.48
N ALA A 17 1.93 13.17 -0.82
CA ALA A 17 0.99 12.49 -1.70
C ALA A 17 1.46 11.05 -2.00
N LEU A 18 1.49 10.22 -0.96
CA LEU A 18 1.75 8.80 -1.08
C LEU A 18 0.54 8.20 -1.77
N THR A 19 0.73 7.68 -2.99
CA THR A 19 -0.28 6.89 -3.69
C THR A 19 -0.68 5.69 -2.84
N ALA A 20 -1.80 5.04 -3.17
CA ALA A 20 -2.26 3.86 -2.43
C ALA A 20 -1.17 2.77 -2.40
N GLY A 21 -0.45 2.55 -3.50
CA GLY A 21 0.70 1.66 -3.53
C GLY A 21 1.85 2.06 -2.61
N MET A 22 2.20 3.36 -2.54
CA MET A 22 3.26 3.84 -1.63
C MET A 22 2.89 3.62 -0.16
N GLN A 23 1.62 3.82 0.19
CA GLN A 23 1.12 3.53 1.55
C GLN A 23 1.18 2.03 1.86
N GLY A 24 0.86 1.18 0.89
CA GLY A 24 1.01 -0.27 1.02
C GLY A 24 2.46 -0.70 1.27
N ARG A 25 3.41 -0.14 0.50
CA ARG A 25 4.84 -0.37 0.68
C ARG A 25 5.32 0.06 2.06
N LEU A 26 4.94 1.27 2.49
CA LEU A 26 5.32 1.81 3.81
C LEU A 26 4.76 0.95 4.96
N MET A 27 3.51 0.49 4.84
CA MET A 27 2.92 -0.40 5.84
C MET A 27 3.70 -1.71 5.96
N ALA A 28 4.08 -2.32 4.83
CA ALA A 28 4.89 -3.54 4.83
C ALA A 28 6.25 -3.32 5.53
N GLU A 29 6.86 -2.15 5.37
CA GLU A 29 8.09 -1.77 6.08
C GLU A 29 7.88 -1.61 7.59
N GLN A 30 6.80 -0.93 7.99
CA GLN A 30 6.46 -0.75 9.41
C GLN A 30 6.14 -2.08 10.12
N THR A 31 5.68 -3.07 9.35
CA THR A 31 5.31 -4.40 9.84
C THR A 31 6.34 -5.48 9.46
N ARG A 32 7.58 -5.07 9.12
CA ARG A 32 8.67 -5.95 8.69
C ARG A 32 8.90 -7.13 9.64
N HIS A 33 8.85 -6.89 10.94
CA HIS A 33 9.09 -7.91 11.97
C HIS A 33 7.81 -8.48 12.58
N ALA A 34 6.65 -8.10 12.04
CA ALA A 34 5.35 -8.54 12.54
C ALA A 34 5.00 -9.93 12.00
N THR A 35 4.22 -10.69 12.78
CA THR A 35 3.67 -11.97 12.30
C THR A 35 2.73 -11.74 11.11
N ASP A 36 2.42 -12.79 10.35
CA ASP A 36 1.46 -12.68 9.25
C ASP A 36 0.07 -12.26 9.74
N ALA A 37 -0.34 -12.71 10.93
CA ALA A 37 -1.59 -12.30 11.54
C ALA A 37 -1.62 -10.79 11.85
N ASP A 38 -0.53 -10.26 12.40
CA ASP A 38 -0.39 -8.83 12.71
C ASP A 38 -0.36 -7.98 11.44
N PHE A 39 0.35 -8.44 10.40
CA PHE A 39 0.39 -7.80 9.09
C PHE A 39 -1.01 -7.70 8.47
N LEU A 40 -1.75 -8.81 8.43
CA LEU A 40 -3.10 -8.85 7.87
C LEU A 40 -4.08 -7.98 8.67
N THR A 41 -3.92 -7.95 10.00
CA THR A 41 -4.72 -7.10 10.88
C THR A 41 -4.46 -5.62 10.60
N ALA A 42 -3.19 -5.23 10.48
CA ALA A 42 -2.80 -3.87 10.15
C ALA A 42 -3.28 -3.45 8.74
N ALA A 43 -3.09 -4.31 7.74
CA ALA A 43 -3.55 -4.07 6.38
C ALA A 43 -5.06 -3.86 6.32
N ARG A 44 -5.84 -4.72 6.99
CA ARG A 44 -7.31 -4.60 7.04
C ARG A 44 -7.74 -3.26 7.65
N LYS A 45 -7.15 -2.89 8.79
CA LYS A 45 -7.46 -1.62 9.46
C LYS A 45 -7.20 -0.43 8.54
N ILE A 46 -6.02 -0.37 7.94
CA ILE A 46 -5.63 0.73 7.06
C ILE A 46 -6.52 0.77 5.82
N MET A 47 -6.82 -0.38 5.20
CA MET A 47 -7.74 -0.45 4.07
C MET A 47 -9.14 0.08 4.43
N THR A 48 -9.67 -0.24 5.61
CA THR A 48 -10.95 0.32 6.08
C THR A 48 -10.88 1.84 6.25
N ASP A 49 -9.82 2.34 6.87
CA ASP A 49 -9.64 3.78 7.11
C ASP A 49 -9.48 4.55 5.78
N LEU A 50 -8.67 4.03 4.86
CA LEU A 50 -8.47 4.61 3.53
C LEU A 50 -9.72 4.57 2.67
N GLY A 51 -10.42 3.43 2.66
CA GLY A 51 -11.69 3.28 1.95
C GLY A 51 -12.71 4.32 2.41
N THR A 52 -12.90 4.42 3.72
CA THR A 52 -13.81 5.42 4.33
C THR A 52 -13.39 6.86 3.99
N ASN A 53 -12.09 7.16 4.00
CA ASN A 53 -11.58 8.50 3.68
C ASN A 53 -11.80 8.85 2.21
N TRP A 54 -11.51 7.93 1.28
CA TRP A 54 -11.74 8.16 -0.14
C TRP A 54 -13.23 8.28 -0.48
N GLU A 55 -14.10 7.47 0.12
CA GLU A 55 -15.55 7.64 -0.03
C GLU A 55 -16.01 9.04 0.42
N ARG A 56 -15.54 9.50 1.59
CA ARG A 56 -15.84 10.87 2.09
C ARG A 56 -15.31 11.98 1.18
N ARG A 57 -14.22 11.73 0.45
CA ARG A 57 -13.65 12.66 -0.54
C ARG A 57 -14.39 12.63 -1.89
N GLY A 58 -15.41 11.79 -2.04
CA GLY A 58 -16.24 11.72 -3.24
C GLY A 58 -15.70 10.81 -4.35
N TYR A 59 -14.73 9.94 -4.04
CA TYR A 59 -14.32 8.91 -5.00
C TYR A 59 -15.43 7.86 -5.15
N SER A 60 -15.63 7.38 -6.38
CA SER A 60 -16.58 6.31 -6.66
C SER A 60 -16.14 4.98 -6.04
N ALA A 61 -17.10 4.09 -5.76
CA ALA A 61 -16.81 2.75 -5.23
C ALA A 61 -15.81 1.96 -6.10
N VAL A 62 -15.83 2.16 -7.43
CA VAL A 62 -14.87 1.54 -8.35
C VAL A 62 -13.46 2.09 -8.13
N GLN A 63 -13.31 3.42 -8.01
CA GLN A 63 -12.00 4.04 -7.74
C GLN A 63 -11.45 3.62 -6.38
N VAL A 64 -12.29 3.63 -5.34
CA VAL A 64 -11.92 3.19 -3.99
C VAL A 64 -11.41 1.75 -4.02
N ARG A 65 -12.12 0.84 -4.69
CA ARG A 65 -11.69 -0.55 -4.85
C ARG A 65 -10.35 -0.65 -5.60
N THR A 66 -10.16 0.11 -6.67
CA THR A 66 -8.88 0.14 -7.41
C THR A 66 -7.72 0.56 -6.52
N PHE A 67 -7.90 1.62 -5.72
CA PHE A 67 -6.86 2.09 -4.81
C PHE A 67 -6.57 1.08 -3.70
N LEU A 68 -7.58 0.45 -3.13
CA LEU A 68 -7.41 -0.59 -2.12
C LEU A 68 -6.68 -1.82 -2.67
N ASN A 69 -6.93 -2.19 -3.93
CA ASN A 69 -6.19 -3.26 -4.61
C ASN A 69 -4.71 -2.87 -4.81
N GLU A 70 -4.44 -1.66 -5.31
CA GLU A 70 -3.08 -1.15 -5.47
C GLU A 70 -2.31 -1.16 -4.13
N PHE A 71 -2.98 -0.75 -3.05
CA PHE A 71 -2.43 -0.80 -1.69
C PHE A 71 -2.02 -2.23 -1.30
N ILE A 72 -2.93 -3.20 -1.38
CA ILE A 72 -2.67 -4.55 -0.89
C ILE A 72 -1.67 -5.30 -1.76
N GLU A 73 -1.70 -5.11 -3.08
CA GLU A 73 -0.73 -5.68 -4.01
C GLU A 73 0.68 -5.19 -3.70
N THR A 74 0.85 -3.88 -3.50
CA THR A 74 2.17 -3.31 -3.20
C THR A 74 2.65 -3.70 -1.80
N ALA A 75 1.75 -3.79 -0.81
CA ALA A 75 2.08 -4.27 0.52
C ALA A 75 2.53 -5.75 0.51
N ALA A 76 1.82 -6.61 -0.21
CA ALA A 76 2.16 -8.03 -0.34
C ALA A 76 3.48 -8.24 -1.09
N SER A 77 3.69 -7.49 -2.19
CA SER A 77 4.95 -7.51 -2.95
C SER A 77 6.12 -7.12 -2.04
N ARG A 78 5.99 -6.00 -1.31
CA ARG A 78 7.08 -5.56 -0.43
C ARG A 78 7.34 -6.51 0.73
N ARG A 79 6.30 -7.11 1.32
CA ARG A 79 6.48 -8.14 2.37
C ARG A 79 7.28 -9.32 1.85
N THR A 80 7.02 -9.74 0.60
CA THR A 80 7.78 -10.83 -0.05
C THR A 80 9.24 -10.44 -0.27
N GLU A 81 9.52 -9.21 -0.71
CA GLU A 81 10.89 -8.69 -0.84
C GLU A 81 11.61 -8.69 0.52
N LEU A 82 10.98 -8.20 1.58
CA LEU A 82 11.54 -8.16 2.94
C LEU A 82 11.84 -9.56 3.50
N ALA A 83 10.96 -10.53 3.23
CA ALA A 83 11.19 -11.92 3.61
C ALA A 83 12.41 -12.51 2.88
N ARG A 84 12.59 -12.19 1.59
CA ARG A 84 13.78 -12.60 0.82
C ARG A 84 15.06 -11.95 1.33
N GLU A 85 15.04 -10.64 1.60
CA GLU A 85 16.18 -9.90 2.18
C GLU A 85 16.61 -10.53 3.52
N THR A 86 15.64 -10.88 4.37
CA THR A 86 15.89 -11.55 5.66
C THR A 86 16.53 -12.93 5.46
N HIS A 87 16.04 -13.70 4.49
CA HIS A 87 16.57 -15.02 4.17
C HIS A 87 18.01 -14.95 3.60
N MET A 88 18.29 -14.03 2.67
CA MET A 88 19.63 -13.83 2.12
C MET A 88 20.63 -13.42 3.20
N THR A 89 20.22 -12.48 4.07
CA THR A 89 21.02 -12.06 5.23
C THR A 89 21.33 -13.24 6.15
N ALA A 90 20.34 -14.08 6.44
CA ALA A 90 20.52 -15.28 7.28
C ALA A 90 21.45 -16.33 6.63
N MET A 91 21.52 -16.38 5.31
CA MET A 91 22.41 -17.29 4.56
C MET A 91 23.82 -16.70 4.31
N GLY A 92 24.12 -15.50 4.80
CA GLY A 92 25.43 -14.86 4.61
C GLY A 92 25.73 -14.48 3.15
N VAL A 93 24.68 -14.36 2.32
CA VAL A 93 24.80 -13.89 0.94
C VAL A 93 24.55 -12.38 0.96
N GLU A 94 25.61 -11.58 0.84
CA GLU A 94 25.45 -10.15 0.63
C GLU A 94 24.78 -9.90 -0.73
N ALA A 95 23.81 -8.98 -0.74
CA ALA A 95 22.99 -8.63 -1.91
C ALA A 95 23.74 -7.73 -2.90
#